data_AF-A0A7S1GB58-F1
#
_entry.id   AF-A0A7S1GB58-F1
#
_cell.length_a   1.000
_cell.length_b   1.000
_cell.length_c   1.000
_cell.angle_alpha   90.00
_cell.angle_beta   90.00
_cell.angle_gamma   90.00
#
_symmetry.space_group_name_H-M   'P 1'
#
loop_
_entity.id
_entity.type
_entity.pdbx_description
1 polymer ?
#
loop_
_entity_poly.entity_id
_entity_poly.type
_entity_poly.pdbx_seq_one_letter_code
_entity_poly.pdbx_strand_id
1 'polypeptide(L)'
;MANITALMSLCLFVFAVLGMQFFGRTKYGSALGPSMNFETFPQAILTLFMIICGENWLNLMRDCSVTVPFCTLAHEATAAAEDGEVPSDCGMPEYGPVFFFSFFILIFAVFLNLYVAAILDTYSSSTAGGDSQWTMSQDHFESFLKAWQVYDPRGYGRIKLPQLAVFMSDLAAMGHPLGVPQEGNKLGFLKVRMQILAAAGVRQVGDLSSSHFITDEGGRGEGRRNVE
;
A
#
# COMPACT_ATOMS: atom_id res chain seq x y z
N MET A 1 1.78 -2.12 1.95
CA MET A 1 2.39 -3.46 2.16
C MET A 1 2.24 -4.44 0.98
N ALA A 2 1.02 -4.72 0.48
CA ALA A 2 0.79 -5.78 -0.53
C ALA A 2 1.67 -5.70 -1.80
N ASN A 3 1.89 -4.49 -2.34
CA ASN A 3 2.73 -4.30 -3.54
C ASN A 3 4.19 -4.72 -3.31
N ILE A 4 4.72 -4.45 -2.11
CA ILE A 4 6.11 -4.78 -1.74
C ILE A 4 6.23 -6.29 -1.54
N THR A 5 5.22 -6.92 -0.91
CA THR A 5 5.16 -8.38 -0.77
C THR A 5 5.08 -9.07 -2.13
N ALA A 6 4.25 -8.57 -3.05
CA ALA A 6 4.15 -9.12 -4.40
C ALA A 6 5.47 -8.99 -5.18
N LEU A 7 6.17 -7.86 -5.03
CA LEU A 7 7.50 -7.67 -5.59
C LEU A 7 8.51 -8.68 -5.03
N MET A 8 8.52 -8.89 -3.72
CA MET A 8 9.38 -9.88 -3.05
C MET A 8 9.09 -11.31 -3.57
N SER A 9 7.82 -11.68 -3.70
CA SER A 9 7.41 -12.98 -4.25
C SER A 9 7.85 -13.16 -5.70
N LEU A 10 7.74 -12.12 -6.53
CA LEU A 10 8.21 -12.14 -7.92
C LEU A 10 9.74 -12.33 -7.99
N CYS A 11 10.50 -11.60 -7.16
CA CYS A 11 11.95 -11.76 -7.08
C CYS A 11 12.32 -13.19 -6.69
N LEU A 12 11.69 -13.75 -5.66
CA LEU A 12 11.90 -15.15 -5.24
C LEU A 12 11.60 -16.14 -6.37
N PHE A 13 10.51 -15.93 -7.11
CA PHE A 13 10.15 -16.78 -8.23
C PHE A 13 11.21 -16.78 -9.33
N VAL A 14 11.65 -15.59 -9.76
CA VAL A 14 12.65 -15.45 -10.84
C VAL A 14 13.98 -16.09 -10.41
N PHE A 15 14.46 -15.80 -9.21
CA PHE A 15 15.71 -16.37 -8.71
C PHE A 15 15.61 -17.87 -8.44
N ALA A 16 14.44 -18.41 -8.08
CA ALA A 16 14.26 -19.84 -7.93
C ALA A 16 14.41 -20.57 -9.28
N VAL A 17 13.80 -20.03 -10.34
CA VAL A 17 13.91 -20.59 -11.69
C VAL A 17 15.35 -20.49 -12.22
N LEU A 18 16.01 -19.34 -12.04
CA LEU A 18 17.41 -19.17 -12.41
C LEU A 18 18.35 -20.09 -11.62
N GLY A 19 18.11 -20.24 -10.31
CA GLY A 19 18.88 -21.12 -9.45
C GLY A 19 18.76 -22.59 -9.87
N MET A 20 17.56 -23.04 -10.25
CA MET A 20 17.38 -24.39 -10.81
C MET A 20 18.14 -24.56 -12.13
N GLN A 21 18.13 -23.55 -12.99
CA GLN A 21 18.77 -23.63 -14.30
C GLN A 21 20.30 -23.67 -14.22
N PHE A 22 20.89 -22.98 -13.25
CA PHE A 22 22.35 -22.91 -13.08
C PHE A 22 22.91 -23.96 -12.12
N PHE A 23 22.20 -24.25 -11.02
CA PHE A 23 22.74 -25.04 -9.91
C PHE A 23 21.94 -26.32 -9.63
N GLY A 24 20.93 -26.66 -10.44
CA GLY A 24 20.08 -27.84 -10.21
C GLY A 24 20.79 -29.19 -10.39
N ARG A 25 22.04 -29.19 -10.87
CA ARG A 25 22.88 -30.40 -11.01
C ARG A 25 24.21 -30.29 -10.28
N THR A 26 24.44 -29.20 -9.53
CA THR A 26 25.71 -29.00 -8.85
C THR A 26 25.87 -30.03 -7.74
N LYS A 27 27.07 -30.61 -7.66
CA LYS A 27 27.44 -31.58 -6.64
C LYS A 27 27.24 -31.01 -5.23
N TYR A 28 26.70 -31.84 -4.34
CA TYR A 28 26.53 -31.48 -2.94
C TYR A 28 27.89 -31.18 -2.28
N GLY A 29 27.86 -30.22 -1.37
CA GLY A 29 29.02 -29.71 -0.67
C GLY A 29 28.77 -29.58 0.82
N SER A 30 29.35 -28.54 1.41
CA SER A 30 29.27 -28.26 2.84
C SER A 30 27.93 -27.67 3.29
N ALA A 31 27.27 -26.94 2.40
CA ALA A 31 26.01 -26.23 2.59
C ALA A 31 24.96 -26.68 1.56
N LEU A 32 25.36 -26.96 0.32
CA LEU A 32 24.48 -27.53 -0.70
C LEU A 32 24.26 -29.01 -0.41
N GLY A 33 23.00 -29.43 -0.20
CA GLY A 33 22.68 -30.80 0.18
C GLY A 33 21.18 -31.14 0.07
N PRO A 34 20.74 -32.29 0.63
CA PRO A 34 19.37 -32.77 0.46
C PRO A 34 18.29 -31.80 0.98
N SER A 35 18.62 -31.00 2.01
CA SER A 35 17.72 -30.01 2.61
C SER A 35 17.84 -28.60 2.03
N MET A 36 18.94 -28.31 1.33
CA MET A 36 19.24 -27.00 0.74
C MET A 36 19.81 -27.21 -0.66
N ASN A 37 18.96 -27.16 -1.67
CA ASN A 37 19.35 -27.37 -3.06
C ASN A 37 18.46 -26.61 -4.03
N PHE A 38 18.90 -26.61 -5.29
CA PHE A 38 18.21 -26.01 -6.42
C PHE A 38 17.69 -27.08 -7.41
N GLU A 39 17.45 -28.32 -6.98
CA GLU A 39 17.01 -29.39 -7.89
C GLU A 39 15.54 -29.25 -8.29
N THR A 40 14.72 -28.79 -7.34
CA THR A 40 13.27 -28.64 -7.53
C THR A 40 12.81 -27.26 -7.13
N PHE A 41 11.73 -26.79 -7.74
CA PHE A 41 11.23 -25.43 -7.52
C PHE A 41 10.89 -25.12 -6.05
N PRO A 42 10.18 -26.00 -5.30
CA PRO A 42 9.90 -25.75 -3.90
C PRO A 42 11.16 -25.68 -3.05
N GLN A 43 12.15 -26.54 -3.32
CA GLN A 43 13.42 -26.54 -2.57
C GLN A 43 14.28 -25.31 -2.90
N ALA A 44 14.27 -24.87 -4.16
CA ALA A 44 14.93 -23.63 -4.57
C ALA A 44 14.33 -22.42 -3.83
N ILE A 45 13.00 -22.33 -3.71
CA ILE A 45 12.35 -21.27 -2.92
C ILE A 45 12.73 -21.34 -1.44
N LEU A 46 12.71 -22.52 -0.83
CA LEU A 46 13.10 -22.68 0.58
C LEU A 46 14.57 -22.30 0.82
N THR A 47 15.46 -22.68 -0.10
CA THR A 47 16.87 -22.32 -0.05
C THR A 47 17.06 -20.80 -0.17
N LEU A 48 16.34 -20.14 -1.09
CA LEU A 48 16.36 -18.68 -1.22
C LEU A 48 15.77 -17.97 0.02
N PHE A 49 14.76 -18.55 0.65
CA PHE A 49 14.21 -18.05 1.91
C PHE A 49 15.23 -18.13 3.06
N MET A 50 16.01 -19.20 3.16
CA MET A 50 17.09 -19.30 4.15
C MET A 50 18.18 -18.24 3.93
N ILE A 51 18.52 -17.98 2.65
CA ILE A 51 19.47 -16.91 2.30
C ILE A 51 18.96 -15.54 2.73
N ILE A 52 17.65 -15.27 2.59
CA ILE A 52 17.02 -14.03 3.08
C ILE A 52 17.19 -13.87 4.59
N CYS A 53 17.08 -14.96 5.36
CA CYS A 53 17.33 -14.95 6.80
C CYS A 53 18.83 -14.73 7.14
N GLY A 54 19.71 -14.70 6.13
CA GLY A 54 21.15 -14.47 6.28
C GLY A 54 21.95 -15.73 6.61
N GLU A 55 21.35 -16.92 6.53
CA GLU A 55 22.01 -18.16 6.93
C GLU A 55 22.85 -18.76 5.80
N ASN A 56 24.09 -19.15 6.13
CA ASN A 56 24.98 -20.03 5.37
C ASN A 56 25.19 -19.73 3.86
N TRP A 57 24.84 -18.53 3.40
CA TRP A 57 24.83 -18.17 1.98
C TRP A 57 26.22 -18.14 1.34
N LEU A 58 27.27 -17.80 2.10
CA LEU A 58 28.66 -17.80 1.62
C LEU A 58 29.15 -19.20 1.27
N ASN A 59 28.83 -20.19 2.11
CA ASN A 59 29.21 -21.57 1.86
C ASN A 59 28.37 -22.16 0.72
N LEU A 60 27.09 -21.81 0.65
CA LEU A 60 26.23 -22.19 -0.47
C LEU A 60 26.75 -21.62 -1.81
N MET A 61 27.19 -20.36 -1.82
CA MET A 61 27.84 -19.75 -2.98
C MET A 61 29.14 -20.48 -3.35
N ARG A 62 29.96 -20.87 -2.37
CA ARG A 62 31.19 -21.64 -2.61
C ARG A 62 30.89 -22.99 -3.24
N ASP A 63 29.91 -23.71 -2.72
CA ASP A 63 29.50 -25.01 -3.26
C ASP A 63 28.92 -24.87 -4.68
N CYS A 64 28.13 -23.82 -4.94
CA CYS A 64 27.60 -23.51 -6.29
C CYS A 64 28.68 -23.07 -7.30
N SER A 65 29.87 -22.72 -6.82
CA SER A 65 31.02 -22.26 -7.61
C SER A 65 32.13 -23.31 -7.67
N VAL A 66 31.83 -24.58 -7.34
CA VAL A 66 32.81 -25.66 -7.29
C VAL A 66 33.40 -25.97 -8.67
N THR A 67 34.72 -26.10 -8.74
CA THR A 67 35.49 -26.43 -9.95
C THR A 67 36.31 -27.71 -9.76
N VAL A 68 36.84 -28.25 -10.86
CA VAL A 68 37.79 -29.38 -10.88
C VAL A 68 38.99 -29.05 -9.97
N PRO A 69 39.49 -29.99 -9.13
CA PRO A 69 39.23 -31.43 -9.09
C PRO A 69 38.07 -31.87 -8.16
N PHE A 70 37.27 -30.95 -7.62
CA PHE A 70 36.22 -31.29 -6.63
C PHE A 70 34.88 -31.70 -7.26
N CYS A 71 34.75 -31.52 -8.58
CA CYS A 71 33.61 -31.91 -9.42
C CYS A 71 34.08 -32.69 -10.65
N THR A 72 33.14 -33.29 -11.36
CA THR A 72 33.30 -34.20 -12.49
C THR A 72 32.74 -33.56 -13.77
N LEU A 73 33.58 -33.39 -14.79
CA LEU A 73 33.13 -32.88 -16.09
C LEU A 73 32.42 -33.99 -16.87
N ALA A 74 31.44 -33.61 -17.70
CA ALA A 74 30.68 -34.57 -18.53
C ALA A 74 31.57 -35.48 -19.38
N HIS A 75 32.66 -34.94 -19.97
CA HIS A 75 33.61 -35.72 -20.78
C HIS A 75 34.50 -36.68 -19.97
N GLU A 76 34.79 -36.38 -18.70
CA GLU A 76 35.51 -37.30 -17.82
C GLU A 76 34.57 -38.37 -17.25
N ALA A 77 33.31 -38.00 -17.00
CA ALA A 77 32.29 -38.91 -16.50
C ALA A 77 31.91 -40.00 -17.53
N THR A 78 31.95 -39.70 -18.84
CA THR A 78 31.80 -40.70 -19.91
C THR A 78 32.95 -41.71 -19.99
N ALA A 79 34.14 -41.38 -19.49
CA ALA A 79 35.24 -42.36 -19.43
C ALA A 79 35.09 -43.34 -18.25
N ALA A 80 34.25 -42.99 -17.26
CA ALA A 80 33.95 -43.82 -16.10
C ALA A 80 32.60 -44.56 -16.20
N ALA A 81 31.72 -44.16 -17.12
CA ALA A 81 30.39 -44.75 -17.30
C ALA A 81 30.31 -45.56 -18.60
N GLU A 82 30.17 -46.88 -18.49
CA GLU A 82 30.20 -47.83 -19.63
C GLU A 82 29.03 -47.68 -20.63
N ASP A 83 27.95 -46.94 -20.36
CA ASP A 83 26.79 -46.86 -21.29
C ASP A 83 25.91 -45.59 -21.15
N GLY A 84 26.45 -44.47 -20.66
CA GLY A 84 25.63 -43.25 -20.50
C GLY A 84 26.38 -41.93 -20.46
N GLU A 85 25.81 -40.91 -21.11
CA GLU A 85 26.26 -39.53 -21.03
C GLU A 85 25.89 -38.96 -19.65
N VAL A 86 26.85 -38.97 -18.73
CA VAL A 86 26.66 -38.42 -17.38
C VAL A 86 26.80 -36.89 -17.46
N PRO A 87 25.79 -36.11 -17.05
CA PRO A 87 25.87 -34.65 -17.05
C PRO A 87 26.95 -34.14 -16.09
N SER A 88 27.60 -33.02 -16.44
CA SER A 88 28.55 -32.34 -15.55
C SER A 88 27.89 -31.92 -14.23
N ASP A 89 28.54 -32.22 -13.11
CA ASP A 89 28.10 -31.83 -11.75
C ASP A 89 28.88 -30.61 -11.20
N CYS A 90 29.74 -30.03 -12.03
CA CYS A 90 30.48 -28.81 -11.70
C CYS A 90 29.58 -27.58 -11.54
N GLY A 91 29.97 -26.69 -10.64
CA GLY A 91 29.38 -25.38 -10.48
C GLY A 91 29.89 -24.38 -11.51
N MET A 92 29.41 -23.14 -11.40
CA MET A 92 29.74 -22.05 -12.32
C MET A 92 30.54 -20.98 -11.56
N PRO A 93 31.88 -20.91 -11.69
CA PRO A 93 32.72 -20.07 -10.83
C PRO A 93 32.51 -18.56 -11.00
N GLU A 94 32.11 -18.12 -12.20
CA GLU A 94 31.81 -16.70 -12.46
C GLU A 94 30.34 -16.36 -12.17
N TYR A 95 29.42 -17.23 -12.59
CA TYR A 95 27.99 -16.98 -12.45
C TYR A 95 27.47 -17.21 -11.02
N GLY A 96 28.14 -18.07 -10.24
CA GLY A 96 27.84 -18.31 -8.83
C GLY A 96 27.85 -17.01 -8.03
N PRO A 97 29.01 -16.33 -7.88
CA PRO A 97 29.08 -15.07 -7.16
C PRO A 97 28.11 -14.01 -7.69
N VAL A 98 28.00 -13.86 -9.01
CA VAL A 98 27.08 -12.89 -9.62
C VAL A 98 25.63 -13.14 -9.23
N PHE A 99 25.18 -14.40 -9.23
CA PHE A 99 23.84 -14.78 -8.80
C PHE A 99 23.58 -14.44 -7.33
N PHE A 100 24.47 -14.85 -6.41
CA PHE A 100 24.27 -14.63 -4.98
C PHE A 100 24.39 -13.15 -4.58
N PHE A 101 25.37 -12.40 -5.10
CA PHE A 101 25.52 -10.98 -4.79
C PHE A 101 24.38 -10.14 -5.39
N SER A 102 23.95 -10.42 -6.62
CA SER A 102 22.80 -9.71 -7.21
C SER A 102 21.51 -9.97 -6.43
N PHE A 103 21.28 -11.21 -5.99
CA PHE A 103 20.16 -11.55 -5.12
C PHE A 103 20.21 -10.79 -3.79
N PHE A 104 21.38 -10.74 -3.14
CA PHE A 104 21.57 -10.01 -1.88
C PHE A 104 21.28 -8.51 -2.02
N ILE A 105 21.80 -7.87 -3.06
CA ILE A 105 21.59 -6.44 -3.31
C ILE A 105 20.10 -6.15 -3.54
N LEU A 106 19.41 -6.98 -4.35
CA LEU A 106 17.99 -6.82 -4.62
C LEU A 106 17.14 -7.03 -3.36
N ILE A 107 17.43 -8.07 -2.57
CA ILE A 107 16.75 -8.31 -1.30
C ILE A 107 16.92 -7.13 -0.35
N PHE A 108 18.15 -6.64 -0.20
CA PHE A 108 18.43 -5.50 0.67
C PHE A 108 17.62 -4.27 0.24
N ALA A 109 17.54 -3.98 -1.07
CA ALA A 109 16.72 -2.90 -1.60
C ALA A 109 15.22 -3.09 -1.28
N VAL A 110 14.69 -4.31 -1.40
CA VAL A 110 13.29 -4.61 -1.05
C VAL A 110 13.04 -4.47 0.45
N PHE A 111 13.97 -4.94 1.30
CA PHE A 111 13.86 -4.78 2.76
C PHE A 111 13.92 -3.31 3.19
N LEU A 112 14.78 -2.49 2.56
CA LEU A 112 14.78 -1.04 2.81
C LEU A 112 13.44 -0.42 2.44
N ASN A 113 12.87 -0.78 1.29
CA ASN A 113 11.55 -0.29 0.88
C ASN A 113 10.44 -0.75 1.84
N LEU A 114 10.48 -1.99 2.33
CA LEU A 114 9.56 -2.50 3.34
C LEU A 114 9.72 -1.77 4.67
N TYR A 115 10.95 -1.54 5.11
CA TYR A 115 11.26 -0.86 6.36
C TYR A 115 10.78 0.59 6.34
N VAL A 116 11.04 1.33 5.25
CA VAL A 116 10.53 2.70 5.08
C VAL A 116 9.01 2.72 5.05
N ALA A 117 8.36 1.77 4.36
CA ALA A 117 6.91 1.69 4.38
C ALA A 117 6.36 1.42 5.80
N ALA A 118 6.92 0.46 6.52
CA ALA A 118 6.49 0.13 7.89
C ALA A 118 6.67 1.30 8.86
N ILE A 119 7.79 2.02 8.76
CA ILE A 119 8.05 3.15 9.64
C ILE A 119 7.11 4.31 9.32
N LEU A 120 6.86 4.60 8.03
CA LEU A 120 5.92 5.62 7.61
C LEU A 120 4.50 5.31 8.08
N ASP A 121 4.06 4.06 7.97
CA ASP A 121 2.75 3.62 8.45
C ASP A 121 2.63 3.80 9.99
N THR A 122 3.72 3.55 10.72
CA THR A 122 3.78 3.74 12.18
C THR A 122 3.77 5.22 12.56
N TYR A 123 4.55 6.05 11.85
CA TYR A 123 4.56 7.50 12.03
C TYR A 123 3.19 8.10 11.69
N SER A 124 2.60 7.76 10.54
CA SER A 124 1.29 8.27 10.13
C SER A 124 0.20 7.89 11.13
N SER A 125 0.22 6.67 11.66
CA SER A 125 -0.76 6.22 12.67
C SER A 125 -0.57 6.94 14.01
N SER A 126 0.67 7.21 14.40
CA SER A 126 0.99 7.89 15.66
C SER A 126 0.67 9.39 15.60
N THR A 127 0.93 10.05 14.46
CA THR A 127 0.59 11.46 14.25
C THR A 127 -0.91 11.66 14.01
N ALA A 128 -1.60 10.69 13.40
CA ALA A 128 -3.07 10.71 13.29
C ALA A 128 -3.78 10.68 14.65
N GLY A 129 -3.16 10.13 15.70
CA GLY A 129 -3.66 10.20 17.07
C GLY A 129 -3.24 11.45 17.85
N GLY A 130 -2.20 12.17 17.41
CA GLY A 130 -1.59 13.28 18.12
C GLY A 130 -1.93 14.68 17.60
N ASP A 131 -2.16 14.84 16.29
CA ASP A 131 -2.28 16.16 15.63
C ASP A 131 -3.61 16.39 14.92
N SER A 132 -4.69 15.81 15.44
CA SER A 132 -6.04 16.14 14.98
C SER A 132 -6.92 16.69 16.09
N GLN A 133 -6.58 17.89 16.57
CA GLN A 133 -7.59 18.76 17.16
C GLN A 133 -8.73 19.08 16.14
N TRP A 134 -8.57 18.74 14.84
CA TRP A 134 -9.47 19.14 13.75
C TRP A 134 -9.71 18.14 12.59
N THR A 135 -9.30 16.87 12.64
CA THR A 135 -9.75 15.92 11.60
C THR A 135 -11.07 15.29 12.01
N MET A 136 -12.14 15.52 11.25
CA MET A 136 -13.38 14.76 11.42
C MET A 136 -13.08 13.27 11.29
N SER A 137 -13.17 12.53 12.40
CA SER A 137 -13.14 11.06 12.37
C SER A 137 -14.33 10.53 11.56
N GLN A 138 -14.23 9.30 11.07
CA GLN A 138 -15.34 8.60 10.45
C GLN A 138 -16.57 8.55 11.38
N ASP A 139 -16.35 8.42 12.69
CA ASP A 139 -17.40 8.44 13.70
C ASP A 139 -18.17 9.77 13.75
N HIS A 140 -17.46 10.89 13.52
CA HIS A 140 -18.08 12.21 13.42
C HIS A 140 -18.98 12.28 12.18
N PHE A 141 -18.53 11.73 11.05
CA PHE A 141 -19.34 11.71 9.83
C PHE A 141 -20.60 10.84 9.99
N GLU A 142 -20.50 9.67 10.61
CA GLU A 142 -21.64 8.81 10.88
C GLU A 142 -22.66 9.46 11.83
N SER A 143 -22.15 10.13 12.87
CA SER A 143 -22.99 10.87 13.83
C SER A 143 -23.72 12.03 13.15
N PHE A 144 -23.04 12.76 12.25
CA PHE A 144 -23.64 13.79 11.42
C PHE A 144 -24.73 13.22 10.50
N LEU A 145 -24.45 12.12 9.80
CA LEU A 145 -25.43 11.51 8.88
C LEU A 145 -26.66 11.00 9.61
N LYS A 146 -26.49 10.39 10.80
CA LYS A 146 -27.60 9.95 11.64
C LYS A 146 -28.52 11.10 12.03
N ALA A 147 -27.93 12.25 12.35
CA ALA A 147 -28.68 13.48 12.60
C ALA A 147 -29.38 14.00 11.33
N TRP A 148 -28.65 14.00 10.21
CA TRP A 148 -29.11 14.55 8.93
C TRP A 148 -30.29 13.77 8.34
N GLN A 149 -30.33 12.44 8.52
CA GLN A 149 -31.42 11.58 8.04
C GLN A 149 -32.81 11.96 8.57
N VAL A 150 -32.88 12.56 9.77
CA VAL A 150 -34.16 13.03 10.34
C VAL A 150 -34.71 14.21 9.54
N TYR A 151 -33.83 15.07 9.03
CA TYR A 151 -34.18 16.29 8.33
C TYR A 151 -34.30 16.10 6.81
N ASP A 152 -33.56 15.15 6.25
CA ASP A 152 -33.60 14.81 4.82
C ASP A 152 -33.74 13.29 4.58
N PRO A 153 -34.93 12.72 4.83
CA PRO A 153 -35.17 11.28 4.62
C PRO A 153 -35.22 10.87 3.14
N ARG A 154 -35.28 11.84 2.23
CA ARG A 154 -35.34 11.61 0.77
C ARG A 154 -33.99 11.80 0.07
N GLY A 155 -32.96 12.25 0.80
CA GLY A 155 -31.59 12.39 0.28
C GLY A 155 -31.42 13.50 -0.75
N TYR A 156 -32.19 14.58 -0.65
CA TYR A 156 -32.05 15.74 -1.55
C TYR A 156 -30.79 16.58 -1.30
N GLY A 157 -30.10 16.36 -0.17
CA GLY A 157 -28.89 17.08 0.25
C GLY A 157 -29.16 18.52 0.69
N ARG A 158 -30.40 18.87 1.07
CA ARG A 158 -30.81 20.25 1.38
C ARG A 158 -31.74 20.30 2.59
N ILE A 159 -31.60 21.35 3.40
CA ILE A 159 -32.47 21.64 4.55
C ILE A 159 -32.97 23.09 4.50
N LYS A 160 -34.12 23.37 5.12
CA LYS A 160 -34.63 24.74 5.22
C LYS A 160 -33.84 25.53 6.26
N LEU A 161 -33.55 26.81 5.96
CA LEU A 161 -32.75 27.66 6.85
C LEU A 161 -33.28 27.78 8.30
N PRO A 162 -34.60 27.80 8.57
CA PRO A 162 -35.11 27.80 9.95
C PRO A 162 -34.83 26.49 10.71
N GLN A 163 -34.75 25.36 10.00
CA GLN A 163 -34.50 24.03 10.58
C GLN A 163 -33.03 23.81 10.93
N LEU A 164 -32.13 24.59 10.31
CA LEU A 164 -30.70 24.53 10.57
C LEU A 164 -30.35 24.84 12.05
N ALA A 165 -31.11 25.70 12.71
CA ALA A 165 -30.92 26.01 14.14
C ALA A 165 -31.13 24.78 15.03
N VAL A 166 -32.22 24.06 14.77
CA VAL A 166 -32.61 22.88 15.51
C VAL A 166 -31.66 21.72 15.20
N PHE A 167 -31.25 21.59 13.93
CA PHE A 167 -30.24 20.62 13.52
C PHE A 167 -28.90 20.83 14.25
N MET A 168 -28.38 22.06 14.32
CA MET A 168 -27.13 22.34 15.03
C MET A 168 -27.23 22.09 16.54
N SER A 169 -28.39 22.33 17.15
CA SER A 169 -28.60 21.99 18.56
C SER A 169 -28.70 20.50 18.80
N ASP A 170 -29.31 19.75 17.88
CA ASP A 170 -29.39 18.29 17.98
C ASP A 170 -28.00 17.66 17.84
N LEU A 171 -27.15 18.19 16.95
CA LEU A 171 -25.74 17.78 16.88
C LEU A 171 -24.98 18.06 18.17
N ALA A 172 -25.25 19.21 18.80
CA ALA A 172 -24.64 19.55 20.08
C ALA A 172 -25.11 18.60 21.19
N ALA A 173 -26.39 18.22 21.20
CA ALA A 173 -26.95 17.25 22.15
C ALA A 173 -26.35 15.85 21.98
N MET A 174 -25.92 15.49 20.76
CA MET A 174 -25.18 14.26 20.47
C MET A 174 -23.68 14.34 20.78
N GLY A 175 -23.18 15.47 21.29
CA GLY A 175 -21.76 15.67 21.61
C GLY A 175 -20.85 15.81 20.39
N HIS A 176 -21.42 16.13 19.23
CA HIS A 176 -20.68 16.25 17.98
C HIS A 176 -19.87 17.58 17.92
N PRO A 177 -18.62 17.60 17.42
CA PRO A 177 -17.77 18.81 17.40
C PRO A 177 -18.31 19.97 16.54
N LEU A 178 -19.25 19.69 15.61
CA LEU A 178 -19.93 20.71 14.78
C LEU A 178 -21.23 21.25 15.40
N GLY A 179 -21.64 20.74 16.56
CA GLY A 179 -22.85 21.21 17.24
C GLY A 179 -22.66 22.59 17.87
N VAL A 180 -23.66 23.46 17.73
CA VAL A 180 -23.70 24.75 18.43
C VAL A 180 -24.92 24.77 19.36
N PRO A 181 -24.74 24.76 20.70
CA PRO A 181 -25.86 24.78 21.62
C PRO A 181 -26.66 26.09 21.51
N GLN A 182 -27.99 25.96 21.46
CA GLN A 182 -28.90 27.09 21.28
C GLN A 182 -28.97 27.99 22.52
N GLU A 183 -28.91 27.37 23.71
CA GLU A 183 -28.92 28.07 24.99
C GLU A 183 -27.49 28.38 25.45
N GLY A 184 -27.04 29.60 25.13
CA GLY A 184 -25.76 30.14 25.61
C GLY A 184 -24.93 30.82 24.53
N ASN A 185 -25.13 30.49 23.24
CA ASN A 185 -24.28 30.99 22.16
C ASN A 185 -25.07 31.60 20.98
N LYS A 186 -26.05 32.46 21.30
CA LYS A 186 -26.85 33.20 20.31
C LYS A 186 -25.98 33.94 19.29
N LEU A 187 -24.84 34.46 19.72
CA LEU A 187 -23.87 35.16 18.86
C LEU A 187 -23.17 34.20 17.88
N GLY A 188 -22.82 32.98 18.32
CA GLY A 188 -22.27 31.93 17.46
C GLY A 188 -23.25 31.50 16.37
N PHE A 189 -24.51 31.26 16.74
CA PHE A 189 -25.56 30.95 15.76
C PHE A 189 -25.82 32.11 14.80
N LEU A 190 -25.84 33.35 15.29
CA LEU A 190 -26.01 34.53 14.44
C LEU A 190 -24.86 34.69 13.45
N LYS A 191 -23.61 34.38 13.87
CA LYS A 191 -22.43 34.40 13.01
C LYS A 191 -22.51 33.34 11.91
N VAL A 192 -22.87 32.10 12.26
CA VAL A 192 -23.07 31.02 11.27
C VAL A 192 -24.20 31.36 10.31
N ARG A 193 -25.32 31.87 10.82
CA ARG A 193 -26.46 32.30 10.01
C ARG A 193 -26.09 33.45 9.08
N MET A 194 -25.33 34.45 9.54
CA MET A 194 -24.83 35.54 8.69
C MET A 194 -23.86 35.04 7.62
N GLN A 195 -22.97 34.10 7.93
CA GLN A 195 -22.04 33.52 6.95
C GLN A 195 -22.78 32.71 5.88
N ILE A 196 -23.80 31.95 6.25
CA ILE A 196 -24.63 31.18 5.31
C ILE A 196 -25.46 32.12 4.43
N LEU A 197 -26.05 33.17 5.01
CA LEU A 197 -26.77 34.19 4.24
C LEU A 197 -25.84 34.96 3.29
N ALA A 198 -24.62 35.29 3.73
CA ALA A 198 -23.61 35.92 2.90
C ALA A 198 -23.13 35.00 1.76
N ALA A 199 -22.92 33.70 2.03
CA ALA A 199 -22.56 32.70 1.02
C ALA A 199 -23.72 32.41 0.05
N ALA A 200 -24.97 32.54 0.50
CA ALA A 200 -26.17 32.41 -0.31
C ALA A 200 -26.58 33.71 -1.03
N GLY A 201 -25.81 34.80 -0.90
CA GLY A 201 -26.06 36.07 -1.58
C GLY A 201 -27.24 36.89 -1.03
N VAL A 202 -27.82 36.54 0.13
CA VAL A 202 -29.00 37.20 0.71
C VAL A 202 -28.57 38.39 1.57
N ARG A 203 -28.78 39.61 1.08
CA ARG A 203 -28.37 40.87 1.76
C ARG A 203 -29.41 41.46 2.72
N GLN A 204 -30.68 41.03 2.71
CA GLN A 204 -31.71 41.54 3.64
C GLN A 204 -32.71 40.48 4.12
N VAL A 205 -33.26 40.72 5.33
CA VAL A 205 -34.16 39.82 6.09
C VAL A 205 -35.55 39.66 5.42
N GLY A 206 -35.89 40.47 4.41
CA GLY A 206 -37.18 40.45 3.71
C GLY A 206 -37.36 39.35 2.66
N ASP A 207 -36.28 38.72 2.18
CA ASP A 207 -36.35 37.73 1.09
C ASP A 207 -36.63 36.28 1.58
N LEU A 208 -36.77 36.09 2.90
CA LEU A 208 -36.85 34.76 3.53
C LEU A 208 -38.16 34.00 3.27
N SER A 209 -39.19 34.60 2.67
CA SER A 209 -40.50 33.95 2.51
C SER A 209 -40.62 33.07 1.27
N SER A 210 -39.70 33.16 0.30
CA SER A 210 -39.95 32.62 -1.05
C SER A 210 -38.85 31.77 -1.67
N SER A 211 -37.70 31.58 -1.03
CA SER A 211 -36.55 30.92 -1.67
C SER A 211 -36.27 29.51 -1.11
N HIS A 212 -36.77 28.50 -1.81
CA HIS A 212 -36.19 27.15 -1.82
C HIS A 212 -34.82 27.23 -2.51
N PHE A 213 -33.72 27.41 -1.78
CA PHE A 213 -32.40 27.52 -2.42
C PHE A 213 -31.27 26.93 -1.59
N ILE A 214 -30.66 25.87 -2.14
CA ILE A 214 -29.21 25.68 -2.22
C ILE A 214 -28.92 25.12 -3.63
N THR A 215 -27.86 25.62 -4.28
CA THR A 215 -27.33 25.40 -5.65
C THR A 215 -28.14 26.05 -6.78
N ASP A 216 -27.58 26.76 -7.76
CA ASP A 216 -26.24 26.72 -8.38
C ASP A 216 -25.99 28.05 -9.16
N GLU A 217 -24.74 28.33 -9.53
CA GLU A 217 -24.31 29.01 -10.78
C GLU A 217 -22.84 29.43 -10.67
N GLY A 218 -21.95 28.48 -10.91
CA GLY A 218 -20.62 28.75 -11.45
C GLY A 218 -20.67 28.80 -12.98
N GLY A 219 -20.37 29.96 -13.57
CA GLY A 219 -19.69 30.04 -14.87
C GLY A 219 -20.53 30.35 -16.11
N ARG A 220 -20.89 31.62 -16.32
CA ARG A 220 -21.27 32.15 -17.64
C ARG A 220 -20.04 32.76 -18.32
N GLY A 221 -19.45 32.05 -19.28
CA GLY A 221 -18.45 32.56 -20.22
C GLY A 221 -19.04 32.65 -21.63
N GLU A 222 -19.09 33.86 -22.17
CA GLU A 222 -19.56 34.21 -23.51
C GLU A 222 -18.77 33.53 -24.65
N GLY A 223 -19.48 33.21 -25.73
CA GLY A 223 -18.90 32.83 -27.02
C GLY A 223 -19.86 33.08 -28.18
N ARG A 224 -19.80 34.29 -28.77
CA ARG A 224 -20.38 34.67 -30.08
C ARG A 224 -19.96 33.69 -31.19
N ARG A 225 -20.88 33.30 -32.09
CA ARG A 225 -20.92 33.75 -33.52
C ARG A 225 -22.06 33.11 -34.33
N ASN A 226 -22.57 33.90 -35.27
CA ASN A 226 -23.45 33.57 -36.39
C ASN A 226 -22.96 32.38 -37.22
N VAL A 227 -23.87 31.72 -37.94
CA VAL A 227 -23.91 31.57 -39.42
C VAL A 227 -25.04 30.60 -39.78
N GLU A 228 -25.90 31.06 -40.71
CA GLU A 228 -26.84 30.36 -41.62
C GLU A 228 -27.91 29.40 -41.08
#